data_AF-A0A560VLC4-F1
#
_entry.id   AF-A0A560VLC4-F1
#
_cell.length_a   1.000
_cell.length_b   1.000
_cell.length_c   1.000
_cell.angle_alpha   90.00
_cell.angle_beta   90.00
_cell.angle_gamma   90.00
#
_symmetry.space_group_name_H-M   'P 1'
#
loop_
_entity.id
_entity.type
_entity.pdbx_description
1 polymer ?
#
loop_
_entity_poly.entity_id
_entity_poly.type
_entity_poly.pdbx_seq_one_letter_code
_entity_poly.pdbx_strand_id
1 'polypeptide(L)'
;MDHSPAGKPALMKYVTLLYFLVVAQLAAKRQLDSWLPVAQLVALLHHWIDEHQMKCDWRDRIWLGKASLEVARSVHAAYGPAFVVPFLSTVAESRTMAGDAREKRSILRTACFHYLTRKL
;
A
#
# COMPACT_ATOMS: atom_id res chain seq x y z
N MET A 1 5.02 -0.90 -31.82
CA MET A 1 4.28 -0.56 -30.59
C MET A 1 3.92 -1.87 -29.92
N ASP A 2 4.83 -2.41 -29.11
CA ASP A 2 4.60 -3.65 -28.37
C ASP A 2 3.72 -3.38 -27.14
N HIS A 3 2.42 -3.63 -27.26
CA HIS A 3 1.58 -3.80 -26.09
C HIS A 3 1.83 -5.18 -25.49
N SER A 4 2.97 -5.35 -24.82
CA SER A 4 3.26 -6.58 -24.09
C SER A 4 2.26 -6.71 -22.92
N PRO A 5 1.39 -7.74 -22.91
CA PRO A 5 0.46 -7.99 -21.82
C PRO A 5 1.17 -8.38 -20.52
N ALA A 6 2.51 -8.51 -20.51
CA ALA A 6 3.30 -8.77 -19.31
C ALA A 6 3.52 -7.53 -18.43
N GLY A 7 3.43 -6.31 -18.98
CA GLY A 7 3.64 -5.07 -18.23
C GLY A 7 2.50 -4.75 -17.24
N LYS A 8 1.24 -5.04 -17.63
CA LYS A 8 0.07 -4.79 -16.77
C LYS A 8 0.02 -5.70 -15.52
N PRO A 9 0.25 -7.03 -15.61
CA PRO A 9 0.35 -7.93 -14.47
C PRO A 9 1.47 -7.55 -13.51
N ALA A 10 2.64 -7.18 -14.05
CA ALA A 10 3.76 -6.72 -13.23
C ALA A 10 3.37 -5.46 -12.46
N LEU A 11 2.84 -4.42 -13.13
CA LEU A 11 2.39 -3.20 -12.48
C LEU A 11 1.38 -3.47 -11.36
N MET A 12 0.41 -4.37 -11.57
CA MET A 12 -0.58 -4.70 -10.54
C MET A 12 0.03 -5.38 -9.30
N LYS A 13 1.12 -6.15 -9.46
CA LYS A 13 1.89 -6.68 -8.31
C LYS A 13 2.55 -5.55 -7.52
N TYR A 14 3.19 -4.59 -8.20
CA TYR A 14 3.77 -3.41 -7.54
C TYR A 14 2.70 -2.55 -6.85
N VAL A 15 1.53 -2.35 -7.47
CA VAL A 15 0.39 -1.64 -6.86
C VAL A 15 -0.04 -2.34 -5.57
N THR A 16 -0.15 -3.67 -5.60
CA THR A 16 -0.60 -4.47 -4.46
C THR A 16 0.41 -4.46 -3.31
N LEU A 17 1.70 -4.61 -3.63
CA LEU A 17 2.79 -4.47 -2.65
C LEU A 17 2.82 -3.08 -2.04
N LEU A 18 2.78 -2.02 -2.87
CA LEU A 18 2.77 -0.64 -2.38
C LEU A 18 1.55 -0.40 -1.48
N TYR A 19 0.36 -0.83 -1.91
CA TYR A 19 -0.86 -0.76 -1.11
C TYR A 19 -0.70 -1.43 0.25
N PHE A 20 -0.14 -2.64 0.30
CA PHE A 20 0.10 -3.37 1.54
C PHE A 20 1.03 -2.59 2.48
N LEU A 21 2.15 -2.08 1.96
CA LEU A 21 3.11 -1.30 2.75
C LEU A 21 2.50 0.02 3.25
N VAL A 22 1.69 0.69 2.44
CA VAL A 22 0.98 1.92 2.85
C VAL A 22 -0.01 1.64 3.97
N VAL A 23 -0.76 0.54 3.91
CA VAL A 23 -1.65 0.12 5.00
C VAL A 23 -0.84 -0.13 6.28
N ALA A 24 0.30 -0.82 6.19
CA ALA A 24 1.17 -1.05 7.35
C ALA A 24 1.71 0.26 7.96
N GLN A 25 2.11 1.23 7.12
CA GLN A 25 2.53 2.56 7.56
C GLN A 25 1.41 3.31 8.31
N LEU A 26 0.21 3.32 7.75
CA LEU A 26 -0.96 3.96 8.35
C LEU A 26 -1.37 3.26 9.65
N ALA A 27 -1.26 1.93 9.71
CA ALA A 27 -1.54 1.14 10.89
C ALA A 27 -0.55 1.48 12.02
N ALA A 28 0.74 1.52 11.72
CA ALA A 28 1.78 1.94 12.66
C ALA A 28 1.53 3.37 13.16
N LYS A 29 1.23 4.31 12.26
CA LYS A 29 0.94 5.70 12.63
C LYS A 29 -0.29 5.81 13.54
N ARG A 30 -1.31 4.99 13.33
CA ARG A 30 -2.49 4.95 14.21
C ARG A 30 -2.18 4.34 15.58
N GLN A 31 -1.45 3.23 15.61
CA GLN A 31 -1.27 2.43 16.83
C GLN A 31 -0.17 2.98 17.75
N LEU A 32 0.90 3.50 17.16
CA LEU A 32 2.13 3.89 17.87
C LEU A 32 2.39 5.40 17.80
N ASP A 33 1.53 6.15 17.11
CA ASP A 33 1.74 7.56 16.73
C ASP A 33 3.04 7.83 15.94
N SER A 34 3.69 6.77 15.46
CA SER A 34 4.95 6.82 14.70
C SER A 34 4.80 6.09 13.37
N TRP A 35 5.49 6.56 12.34
CA TRP A 35 5.61 5.81 11.08
C TRP A 35 6.38 4.50 11.30
N LEU A 36 6.17 3.53 10.40
CA LEU A 36 6.76 2.20 10.52
C LEU A 36 8.30 2.30 10.51
N PRO A 37 9.00 1.71 11.49
CA PRO A 37 10.47 1.70 11.51
C PRO A 37 11.04 1.05 10.25
N VAL A 38 12.17 1.56 9.75
CA VAL A 38 12.79 1.07 8.51
C VAL A 38 13.07 -0.43 8.57
N ALA A 39 13.54 -0.95 9.71
CA ALA A 39 13.79 -2.38 9.87
C ALA A 39 12.53 -3.24 9.69
N GLN A 40 11.39 -2.80 10.26
CA GLN A 40 10.10 -3.49 10.12
C GLN A 40 9.56 -3.37 8.71
N LEU A 41 9.72 -2.20 8.07
CA LEU A 41 9.34 -1.98 6.67
C LEU A 41 10.09 -2.94 5.73
N VAL A 42 11.41 -3.06 5.91
CA VAL A 42 12.25 -3.97 5.12
C VAL A 42 11.84 -5.42 5.34
N ALA A 43 11.58 -5.81 6.60
CA ALA A 43 11.13 -7.17 6.91
C ALA A 43 9.78 -7.50 6.25
N LEU A 44 8.78 -6.62 6.35
CA LEU A 44 7.48 -6.79 5.71
C LEU A 44 7.57 -6.84 4.18
N LEU A 45 8.41 -5.98 3.60
CA LEU A 45 8.66 -5.95 2.16
C LEU A 45 9.28 -7.27 1.67
N HIS A 46 10.31 -7.78 2.36
CA HIS A 46 10.92 -9.06 2.00
C HIS A 46 9.94 -10.22 2.15
N HIS A 47 9.25 -10.29 3.28
CA HIS A 47 8.24 -11.33 3.52
C HIS A 47 7.18 -11.37 2.42
N TRP A 48 6.65 -10.20 2.04
CA TRP A 48 5.63 -10.14 0.98
C TRP A 48 6.18 -10.56 -0.38
N ILE A 49 7.39 -10.11 -0.75
CA ILE A 49 8.05 -10.47 -2.01
C ILE A 49 8.27 -11.98 -2.11
N ASP A 50 8.72 -12.61 -1.02
CA ASP A 50 8.97 -14.04 -0.94
C ASP A 50 7.67 -14.84 -1.00
N GLU A 51 6.64 -14.44 -0.25
CA GLU A 51 5.33 -15.09 -0.26
C GLU A 51 4.66 -15.03 -1.65
N HIS A 52 4.78 -13.90 -2.35
CA HIS A 52 4.12 -13.68 -3.64
C HIS A 52 5.02 -13.99 -4.86
N GLN A 53 6.22 -14.52 -4.63
CA GLN A 53 7.21 -14.90 -5.64
C GLN A 53 7.42 -13.77 -6.67
N MET A 54 7.57 -12.55 -6.17
CA MET A 54 7.68 -11.35 -7.01
C MET A 54 9.12 -11.10 -7.41
N LYS A 55 9.38 -10.91 -8.72
CA LYS A 55 10.66 -10.37 -9.18
C LYS A 55 10.70 -8.88 -8.85
N CYS A 56 11.57 -8.49 -7.92
CA CYS A 56 11.72 -7.13 -7.43
C CYS A 56 13.20 -6.92 -7.07
N ASP A 57 13.89 -6.07 -7.86
CA ASP A 57 15.31 -5.82 -7.66
C ASP A 57 15.58 -4.88 -6.47
N TRP A 58 16.84 -4.76 -6.04
CA TRP A 58 17.18 -3.97 -4.86
C TRP A 58 16.80 -2.48 -4.97
N ARG A 59 16.81 -1.92 -6.19
CA ARG A 59 16.48 -0.51 -6.45
C ARG A 59 14.99 -0.29 -6.32
N ASP A 60 14.20 -1.19 -6.88
CA ASP A 60 12.75 -1.23 -6.74
C ASP A 60 12.34 -1.31 -5.26
N ARG A 61 13.01 -2.16 -4.47
CA ARG A 61 12.72 -2.31 -3.03
C ARG A 61 12.95 -1.00 -2.27
N ILE A 62 14.06 -0.32 -2.51
CA ILE A 62 14.36 0.98 -1.89
C ILE A 62 13.29 2.00 -2.29
N TRP A 63 12.94 2.03 -3.58
CA TRP A 63 11.97 2.97 -4.09
C TRP A 63 10.56 2.70 -3.52
N LEU A 64 10.11 1.45 -3.48
CA LEU A 64 8.84 1.05 -2.87
C LEU A 64 8.77 1.40 -1.38
N GLY A 65 9.88 1.23 -0.65
CA GLY A 65 9.98 1.65 0.75
C GLY A 65 9.71 3.15 0.91
N LYS A 66 10.38 4.00 0.11
CA LYS A 66 10.15 5.45 0.13
C LYS A 66 8.73 5.82 -0.31
N ALA A 67 8.27 5.24 -1.41
CA ALA A 67 6.93 5.44 -1.94
C ALA A 67 5.84 5.14 -0.92
N SER A 68 5.99 4.05 -0.15
CA SER A 68 5.03 3.68 0.88
C SER A 68 4.83 4.77 1.93
N LEU A 69 5.92 5.39 2.38
CA LEU A 69 5.88 6.46 3.36
C LEU A 69 5.31 7.76 2.78
N GLU A 70 5.69 8.11 1.55
CA GLU A 70 5.18 9.31 0.86
C GLU A 70 3.66 9.22 0.64
N VAL A 71 3.19 8.09 0.11
CA VAL A 71 1.76 7.86 -0.12
C VAL A 71 0.99 7.82 1.21
N ALA A 72 1.52 7.13 2.24
CA ALA A 72 0.89 7.08 3.56
C ALA A 72 0.75 8.47 4.19
N ARG A 73 1.78 9.32 4.11
CA ARG A 73 1.72 10.70 4.60
C ARG A 73 0.67 11.53 3.87
N SER A 74 0.62 11.41 2.54
CA SER A 74 -0.37 12.12 1.71
C SER A 74 -1.80 11.71 2.08
N VAL A 75 -2.07 10.40 2.18
CA VAL A 75 -3.38 9.86 2.57
C VAL A 75 -3.73 10.27 4.01
N HIS A 76 -2.80 10.16 4.96
CA HIS A 76 -3.03 10.57 6.34
C HIS A 76 -3.34 12.07 6.45
N ALA A 77 -2.65 12.93 5.68
CA ALA A 77 -2.92 14.37 5.66
C ALA A 77 -4.31 14.69 5.05
N ALA A 78 -4.72 13.96 4.02
CA ALA A 78 -5.99 14.20 3.33
C ALA A 78 -7.22 13.67 4.09
N TYR A 79 -7.10 12.51 4.74
CA TYR A 79 -8.25 11.78 5.30
C TYR A 79 -8.18 11.54 6.82
N GLY A 80 -7.06 11.87 7.46
CA GLY A 80 -6.86 11.72 8.90
C GLY A 80 -6.67 10.27 9.38
N PRO A 81 -6.48 10.09 10.70
CA PRO A 81 -6.11 8.79 11.31
C PRO A 81 -7.24 7.74 11.30
N ALA A 82 -8.50 8.17 11.07
CA ALA A 82 -9.63 7.26 10.94
C ALA A 82 -9.65 6.50 9.60
N PHE A 83 -8.89 6.97 8.60
CA PHE A 83 -8.87 6.35 7.27
C PHE A 83 -8.49 4.87 7.32
N VAL A 84 -7.54 4.49 8.18
CA VAL A 84 -7.02 3.12 8.23
C VAL A 84 -7.91 2.11 8.97
N VAL A 85 -8.95 2.58 9.69
CA VAL A 85 -9.82 1.70 10.49
C VAL A 85 -10.39 0.52 9.69
N PRO A 86 -10.94 0.72 8.48
CA PRO A 86 -11.57 -0.37 7.74
C PRO A 86 -10.57 -1.37 7.12
N PHE A 87 -9.27 -1.10 7.26
CA PHE A 87 -8.21 -2.02 6.84
C PHE A 87 -7.75 -2.92 7.99
N LEU A 88 -8.10 -2.59 9.23
CA LEU A 88 -7.70 -3.29 10.45
C LEU A 88 -8.81 -4.14 11.07
N SER A 89 -10.07 -3.90 10.67
CA SER A 89 -11.22 -4.62 11.19
C SER A 89 -11.27 -6.06 10.68
N THR A 90 -11.33 -7.02 11.60
CA THR A 90 -11.62 -8.45 11.35
C THR A 90 -13.07 -8.83 11.69
N VAL A 91 -13.85 -7.89 12.21
CA VAL A 91 -15.21 -8.12 12.72
C VAL A 91 -16.24 -8.00 11.60
N ALA A 92 -17.30 -8.83 11.67
CA ALA A 92 -18.44 -8.82 10.75
C ALA A 92 -18.97 -7.39 10.52
N GLU A 93 -18.67 -6.86 9.33
CA GLU A 93 -19.02 -5.50 8.94
C GLU A 93 -20.53 -5.39 8.67
N SER A 94 -21.17 -4.34 9.20
CA SER A 94 -22.52 -3.99 8.75
C SER A 94 -22.47 -3.55 7.28
N ARG A 95 -23.60 -3.64 6.55
CA ARG A 95 -23.66 -3.31 5.11
C ARG A 95 -23.16 -1.88 4.80
N THR A 96 -23.39 -0.93 5.71
CA THR A 96 -22.91 0.46 5.60
C THR A 96 -21.40 0.56 5.79
N MET A 97 -20.85 -0.13 6.81
CA MET A 97 -19.40 -0.16 7.06
C MET A 97 -18.64 -0.85 5.93
N ALA A 98 -19.22 -1.91 5.34
CA ALA A 98 -18.64 -2.60 4.20
C ALA A 98 -18.55 -1.70 2.94
N GLY A 99 -19.53 -0.80 2.75
CA GLY A 99 -19.53 0.21 1.69
C GLY A 99 -18.38 1.21 1.85
N ASP A 100 -18.25 1.81 3.04
CA ASP A 100 -17.18 2.75 3.39
C ASP A 100 -15.79 2.09 3.29
N ALA A 101 -15.67 0.85 3.77
CA ALA A 101 -14.44 0.08 3.66
C ALA A 101 -14.03 -0.16 2.20
N ARG A 102 -14.99 -0.51 1.33
CA ARG A 102 -14.74 -0.71 -0.11
C ARG A 102 -14.29 0.59 -0.77
N GLU A 103 -14.93 1.70 -0.45
CA GLU A 103 -14.57 3.02 -0.99
C GLU A 103 -13.15 3.41 -0.60
N LYS A 104 -12.81 3.34 0.70
CA LYS A 104 -11.45 3.64 1.19
C LYS A 104 -10.39 2.74 0.58
N ARG A 105 -10.68 1.43 0.42
CA ARG A 105 -9.78 0.50 -0.29
C ARG A 105 -9.59 0.90 -1.75
N SER A 106 -10.63 1.38 -2.42
CA SER A 106 -10.57 1.88 -3.80
C SER A 106 -9.72 3.15 -3.89
N ILE A 107 -9.96 4.12 -3.00
CA ILE A 107 -9.18 5.37 -2.91
C ILE A 107 -7.69 5.05 -2.75
N LEU A 108 -7.34 4.19 -1.79
CA LEU A 108 -5.94 3.87 -1.51
C LEU A 108 -5.28 3.15 -2.69
N ARG A 109 -5.99 2.20 -3.31
CA ARG A 109 -5.48 1.47 -4.49
C ARG A 109 -5.25 2.43 -5.67
N THR A 110 -6.17 3.36 -5.91
CA THR A 110 -6.02 4.40 -6.94
C THR A 110 -4.86 5.35 -6.63
N ALA A 111 -4.67 5.75 -5.37
CA ALA A 111 -3.53 6.56 -4.96
C ALA A 111 -2.19 5.85 -5.24
N CYS A 112 -2.10 4.56 -4.89
CA CYS A 112 -0.93 3.74 -5.19
C CYS A 112 -0.68 3.62 -6.70
N PHE A 113 -1.73 3.33 -7.48
CA PHE A 113 -1.63 3.24 -8.94
C PHE A 113 -1.15 4.55 -9.56
N HIS A 114 -1.75 5.69 -9.20
CA HIS A 114 -1.33 7.00 -9.70
C HIS A 114 0.10 7.37 -9.29
N TYR A 115 0.52 6.98 -8.08
CA TYR A 115 1.89 7.23 -7.64
C TYR A 115 2.90 6.47 -8.52
N LEU A 116 2.65 5.18 -8.78
CA LEU A 116 3.51 4.36 -9.62
C LEU A 116 3.55 4.88 -11.06
N THR A 117 2.40 5.25 -11.65
CA THR A 117 2.34 5.69 -13.06
C THR A 117 2.85 7.10 -13.30
N ARG A 118 2.91 7.97 -12.29
CA ARG A 118 3.53 9.31 -12.42
C ARG A 118 5.05 9.30 -12.33
N LYS A 119 5.64 8.21 -11.81
CA LYS A 119 7.07 8.08 -11.52
C LYS A 119 7.79 7.08 -12.42
N LEU A 120 7.05 6.33 -13.24
CA LEU A 120 7.54 5.51 -14.36
C LEU A 120 7.55 6.34 -15.64
#